data_AF-A0A2S8BCS2-F1
#
_entry.id   AF-A0A2S8BCS2-F1
#
_cell.length_a   1.000
_cell.length_b   1.000
_cell.length_c   1.000
_cell.angle_alpha   90.00
_cell.angle_beta   90.00
_cell.angle_gamma   90.00
#
_symmetry.space_group_name_H-M   'P 1'
#
loop_
_entity.id
_entity.type
_entity.pdbx_description
1 polymer ?
#
loop_
_entity_poly.entity_id
_entity_poly.type
_entity_poly.pdbx_seq_one_letter_code
_entity_poly.pdbx_strand_id
1 'polypeptide(L)' 'MSAINMSVDLQKKSHPSGDRVVVTFDGKFLPYDWVSAEG' A
#
# COMPACT_ATOMS: atom_id res chain seq x y z
N MET A 1 -5.15 -3.89 -4.36
CA MET A 1 -4.43 -3.45 -3.15
C MET A 1 -5.49 -3.07 -2.12
N SER A 2 -5.63 -3.87 -1.07
CA SER A 2 -6.61 -3.63 -0.01
C SER A 2 -6.31 -2.34 0.74
N ALA A 3 -7.36 -1.57 1.08
CA ALA A 3 -7.27 -0.41 1.95
C ALA A 3 -7.65 -0.70 3.43
N ILE A 4 -8.05 -1.94 3.73
CA ILE A 4 -8.51 -2.36 5.07
C ILE A 4 -7.46 -3.26 5.72
N ASN A 5 -7.10 -4.36 5.05
CA ASN A 5 -5.91 -5.15 5.40
C ASN A 5 -4.68 -4.51 4.75
N MET A 6 -4.18 -3.46 5.41
CA MET A 6 -2.99 -2.72 5.01
C MET A 6 -2.29 -2.10 6.22
N SER A 7 -1.04 -1.69 6.03
CA SER A 7 -0.30 -0.83 6.95
C SER A 7 0.27 0.40 6.22
N VAL A 8 0.54 1.45 6.99
CA VAL A 8 1.19 2.68 6.51
C VAL A 8 2.38 2.98 7.40
N ASP A 9 3.53 3.25 6.78
CA ASP A 9 4.73 3.71 7.46
C ASP A 9 5.13 5.10 6.94
N LEU A 10 5.54 5.97 7.86
CA LEU A 10 5.96 7.33 7.56
C LEU A 10 7.38 7.56 8.07
N GLN A 11 8.25 7.98 7.15
CA GLN A 11 9.66 8.20 7.47
C GLN A 11 10.11 9.56 6.95
N LYS A 12 10.89 10.27 7.77
CA LYS A 12 11.59 11.47 7.33
C LYS A 12 12.89 11.05 6.63
N LYS A 13 13.13 11.58 5.43
CA LYS A 13 14.36 11.39 4.66
C LYS A 13 15.00 12.74 4.36
N SER A 14 16.23 12.93 4.83
CA SER A 14 16.99 14.13 4.50
C SER A 14 17.29 14.19 3.00
N HIS A 15 17.19 15.37 2.41
CA HIS A 15 17.50 15.60 1.00
C HIS A 15 18.10 17.01 0.80
N PRO A 16 19.06 17.20 -0.12
CA PRO A 16 19.79 18.47 -0.29
C PRO A 16 18.92 19.71 -0.55
N SER A 17 17.73 19.51 -1.15
CA SER A 17 16.77 20.58 -1.45
C SER A 17 15.69 20.78 -0.38
N GLY A 18 15.85 20.19 0.81
CA GLY A 18 14.86 20.19 1.88
C GLY A 18 14.33 18.78 2.20
N ASP A 19 13.86 18.59 3.43
CA ASP A 19 13.41 17.28 3.93
C ASP A 19 12.29 16.68 3.08
N ARG A 20 12.31 15.35 2.94
CA ARG A 20 11.26 14.57 2.26
C ARG A 20 10.56 13.67 3.27
N VAL A 21 9.31 13.37 2.97
CA VAL A 21 8.54 12.33 3.67
C VAL A 21 8.39 11.14 2.73
N VAL A 22 8.79 9.97 3.20
CA VAL A 22 8.51 8.70 2.54
C VAL A 22 7.25 8.15 3.20
N VAL A 23 6.25 7.82 2.38
CA VAL A 23 5.05 7.14 2.81
C VAL A 23 5.03 5.78 2.12
N THR A 24 5.07 4.72 2.91
CA THR A 24 5.02 3.35 2.40
C THR A 24 3.63 2.79 2.66
N PHE A 25 2.99 2.32 1.60
CA PHE A 25 1.70 1.64 1.66
C PHE A 25 1.92 0.15 1.40
N ASP A 26 1.68 -0.67 2.42
CA ASP A 26 1.75 -2.12 2.32
C ASP A 26 0.34 -2.69 2.46
N GLY A 27 -0.30 -2.92 1.32
CA GLY A 27 -1.67 -3.41 1.24
C GLY A 27 -1.75 -4.82 0.67
N LYS A 28 -2.48 -5.70 1.35
CA LYS A 28 -2.69 -7.08 0.88
C LYS A 28 -3.26 -7.09 -0.54
N PHE A 29 -2.68 -7.90 -1.41
CA PHE A 29 -3.26 -8.19 -2.72
C PHE A 29 -4.45 -9.13 -2.53
N LEU A 30 -5.60 -8.72 -3.07
CA LEU A 30 -6.84 -9.49 -3.07
C LEU A 30 -7.17 -9.77 -4.53
N PRO A 31 -6.90 -10.98 -5.06
CA PRO A 31 -7.34 -11.34 -6.40
C PRO A 31 -8.86 -11.31 -6.46
N TYR A 32 -9.39 -10.91 -7.61
CA TYR A 32 -10.80 -11.11 -7.89
C TYR A 32 -11.00 -12.59 -8.25
N ASP A 33 -11.82 -13.30 -7.47
CA ASP A 33 -12.32 -14.61 -7.88
C ASP A 33 -13.45 -14.41 -8.90
N TRP A 34 -13.12 -14.60 -10.17
CA TRP A 34 -14.12 -14.69 -11.26
C TRP A 34 -14.82 -16.05 -11.33
N VAL A 35 -14.59 -16.94 -10.36
CA VAL A 35 -15.10 -18.33 -10.34
C VAL A 35 -16.35 -18.56 -9.47
N SER A 36 -16.93 -17.53 -8.83
CA SER A 36 -18.29 -17.65 -8.27
C SER A 36 -19.40 -17.50 -9.34
N ALA A 37 -19.04 -17.39 -10.61
CA ALA A 37 -19.97 -17.41 -11.75
C ALA A 37 -20.13 -18.80 -12.40
N GLU A 38 -19.35 -19.82 -12.01
CA GLU A 38 -19.56 -21.21 -12.43
C GLU A 38 -19.41 -22.17 -11.24
N GLY A 39 -20.53 -22.54 -10.62
CA GLY A 39 -20.64 -23.57 -9.58
C GLY A 39 -21.67 -23.27 -8.50
#